data_AF-A0A3R7APK9-F1
#
_entry.id   AF-A0A3R7APK9-F1
#
_cell.length_a   1.000
_cell.length_b   1.000
_cell.length_c   1.000
_cell.angle_alpha   90.00
_cell.angle_beta   90.00
_cell.angle_gamma   90.00
#
_symmetry.space_group_name_H-M   'P 1'
#
loop_
_entity.id
_entity.type
_entity.pdbx_description
1 polymer ?
#
loop_
_entity_poly.entity_id
_entity_poly.type
_entity_poly.pdbx_seq_one_letter_code
_entity_poly.pdbx_strand_id
1 'polypeptide(L)' 'MKKGVNAWIYPNDFSTDDVLKASKEIGYDGVELNLDEENLKF' A
#
# COMPACT_ATOMS: atom_id res chain seq x y z
N MET A 1 -0.64 -14.66 -14.03
CA MET A 1 0.04 -14.49 -12.73
C MET A 1 -0.37 -13.15 -12.15
N LYS A 2 -0.63 -13.05 -10.84
CA LYS A 2 -0.94 -11.77 -10.18
C LYS A 2 0.34 -11.01 -9.85
N LYS A 3 0.33 -9.68 -9.98
CA LYS A 3 1.44 -8.78 -9.63
C LYS A 3 1.11 -8.07 -8.30
N GLY A 4 1.87 -8.35 -7.26
CA GLY A 4 1.77 -7.64 -5.97
C GLY A 4 2.81 -6.53 -5.84
N VAL A 5 2.58 -5.60 -4.92
CA VAL A 5 3.52 -4.54 -4.53
C VAL A 5 3.55 -4.37 -3.02
N ASN A 6 4.71 -4.04 -2.45
CA ASN A 6 4.86 -3.73 -1.03
C ASN A 6 4.60 -2.22 -0.79
N ALA A 7 3.90 -1.88 0.30
CA ALA A 7 3.49 -0.50 0.58
C ALA A 7 4.67 0.47 0.84
N TRP A 8 5.88 0.01 1.12
CA TRP A 8 7.06 0.87 1.38
C TRP A 8 7.59 1.60 0.15
N ILE A 9 7.10 1.28 -1.05
CA ILE A 9 7.48 2.05 -2.24
C ILE A 9 6.73 3.38 -2.36
N TYR A 10 5.69 3.58 -1.55
CA TYR A 10 4.85 4.77 -1.58
C TYR A 10 5.34 5.85 -0.60
N PRO A 11 5.01 7.12 -0.84
CA PRO A 11 5.28 8.19 0.11
C PRO A 11 4.70 7.93 1.50
N ASN A 12 5.41 8.36 2.56
CA ASN A 12 4.99 8.14 3.95
C ASN A 12 3.69 8.86 4.34
N ASP A 13 3.26 9.85 3.56
CA ASP A 13 2.01 10.59 3.76
C ASP A 13 0.80 9.96 3.05
N PHE A 14 0.99 8.85 2.32
CA PHE A 14 -0.11 8.11 1.73
C PHE A 14 -0.92 7.40 2.81
N SER A 15 -2.25 7.59 2.78
CA SER A 15 -3.17 6.73 3.49
C SER A 15 -3.23 5.34 2.84
N THR A 16 -3.82 4.35 3.54
CA THR A 16 -4.12 3.05 2.95
C THR A 16 -4.93 3.16 1.66
N ASP A 17 -5.88 4.10 1.59
CA ASP A 17 -6.70 4.33 0.40
C ASP A 17 -5.86 4.87 -0.77
N ASP A 18 -4.91 5.77 -0.49
CA ASP A 18 -4.00 6.31 -1.51
C ASP A 18 -3.09 5.21 -2.07
N VAL A 19 -2.57 4.34 -1.19
CA VAL A 19 -1.78 3.16 -1.60
C VAL A 19 -2.58 2.24 -2.50
N LEU A 20 -3.81 1.90 -2.12
CA LEU A 20 -4.68 1.01 -2.90
C LEU A 20 -5.05 1.63 -4.26
N LYS A 21 -5.36 2.93 -4.28
CA LYS A 21 -5.70 3.66 -5.50
C LYS A 21 -4.50 3.74 -6.47
N ALA A 22 -3.34 4.17 -5.98
CA ALA A 22 -2.13 4.28 -6.78
C ALA A 22 -1.68 2.90 -7.30
N SER A 23 -1.75 1.86 -6.46
CA SER A 23 -1.45 0.48 -6.86
C SER A 23 -2.32 0.03 -8.04
N LYS A 24 -3.62 0.34 -7.99
CA LYS A 24 -4.56 0.01 -9.06
C LYS A 24 -4.24 0.78 -10.35
N GLU A 25 -3.91 2.07 -10.24
CA GLU A 25 -3.57 2.93 -11.38
C GLU A 25 -2.26 2.50 -12.06
N ILE A 26 -1.26 2.03 -11.30
CA ILE A 26 0.00 1.48 -11.83
C ILE A 26 -0.20 0.12 -12.50
N GLY A 27 -1.22 -0.64 -12.09
CA GLY A 27 -1.55 -1.95 -12.65
C GLY A 27 -1.11 -3.14 -11.79
N TYR A 28 -0.97 -2.94 -10.49
CA TYR A 28 -0.84 -4.04 -9.52
C TYR A 28 -2.21 -4.65 -9.20
N ASP A 29 -2.19 -5.94 -8.88
CA ASP A 29 -3.37 -6.74 -8.54
C ASP A 29 -3.64 -6.81 -7.03
N GLY A 30 -2.66 -6.40 -6.21
CA GLY A 30 -2.74 -6.42 -4.76
C GLY A 30 -1.57 -5.72 -4.10
N VAL A 31 -1.76 -5.39 -2.82
CA VAL A 31 -0.78 -4.68 -1.99
C VAL A 31 -0.49 -5.49 -0.73
N GLU A 32 0.79 -5.59 -0.38
CA GLU A 32 1.25 -6.04 0.93
C GLU A 32 1.42 -4.81 1.85
N LEU A 33 0.58 -4.71 2.88
CA LEU A 33 0.63 -3.61 3.86
C LEU A 33 1.69 -3.89 4.92
N ASN A 34 2.46 -2.85 5.26
CA ASN A 34 3.48 -2.92 6.31
C ASN A 34 2.87 -2.43 7.62
N LEU A 35 2.32 -3.36 8.39
CA LEU A 35 1.68 -3.06 9.68
C LEU A 35 2.67 -3.24 10.83
N ASP A 36 2.69 -2.28 11.75
CA ASP A 36 3.42 -2.29 13.00
C ASP A 36 2.59 -1.61 14.11
N GLU A 37 3.14 -1.59 15.32
CA GLU A 37 2.46 -1.04 16.50
C GLU A 37 2.26 0.49 16.43
N GLU A 38 3.01 1.20 15.57
CA GLU A 38 2.88 2.64 15.42
C GLU A 38 1.74 3.00 14.47
N ASN A 39 1.62 2.28 13.35
CA ASN A 39 0.59 2.54 12.33
C ASN A 39 -0.76 1.84 12.59
N LEU A 40 -0.86 1.03 13.65
CA LEU A 40 -2.13 0.48 14.17
C LEU A 40 -2.81 1.37 15.23
N LYS A 41 -2.19 2.47 15.65
CA LYS A 41 -2.78 3.39 16.63
C LYS A 41 -3.72 4.37 15.91
N PHE A 42 -5.02 4.16 16.09
CA PHE A 42 -6.10 5.03 15.59
C PHE A 42 -6.12 6.40 16.28
#